data_AF-A0A7M1S2Q2-F1
#
_entry.id   AF-A0A7M1S2Q2-F1
#
_cell.length_a   1.000
_cell.length_b   1.000
_cell.length_c   1.000
_cell.angle_alpha   90.00
_cell.angle_beta   90.00
_cell.angle_gamma   90.00
#
_symmetry.space_group_name_H-M   'P 1'
#
loop_
_entity.id
_entity.type
_entity.pdbx_description
1 polymer ?
#
loop_
_entity_poly.entity_id
_entity_poly.type
_entity_poly.pdbx_seq_one_letter_code
_entity_poly.pdbx_strand_id
1 'polypeptide(L)'
;MYTHIVVFLHVLSAFVWVGGMIAIRVAVHPVLQSIEEPKIKLGKTLQITGRLFHLVIPFILTLLATGLMMAIASNGHHGILKSLFLSKEVIWTVMVLNFIYMYVQRRSAWKLFEAGKLPEAKAKVKHIPNLLLPVNIVLGVVALYLGVSLRGL
;
A
#
# COMPACT_ATOMS: atom_id res chain seq x y z
N MET A 1 -28.69 -2.03 7.48
CA MET A 1 -28.43 -1.14 6.33
C MET A 1 -27.07 -0.52 6.55
N TYR A 2 -26.04 -0.94 5.81
CA TYR A 2 -24.75 -0.25 5.85
C TYR A 2 -25.00 1.19 5.41
N THR A 3 -24.54 2.16 6.19
CA THR A 3 -24.50 3.54 5.71
C THR A 3 -23.64 3.53 4.45
N HIS A 4 -24.21 3.90 3.30
CA HIS A 4 -23.51 3.98 2.00
C HIS A 4 -22.15 4.68 2.12
N ILE A 5 -22.01 5.57 3.10
CA ILE A 5 -20.80 6.25 3.53
C ILE A 5 -19.67 5.27 3.93
N VAL A 6 -19.91 4.25 4.77
CA VAL A 6 -18.87 3.30 5.21
C VAL A 6 -18.31 2.54 4.02
N VAL A 7 -19.21 2.06 3.16
CA VAL A 7 -18.87 1.37 1.92
C VAL A 7 -18.06 2.28 1.00
N PHE A 8 -18.51 3.52 0.82
CA PHE A 8 -17.84 4.53 0.00
C PHE A 8 -16.43 4.81 0.51
N LEU A 9 -16.27 5.09 1.81
CA LEU A 9 -14.97 5.36 2.43
C LEU A 9 -14.02 4.16 2.29
N HIS A 10 -14.52 2.93 2.46
CA HIS A 10 -13.72 1.72 2.26
C HIS A 10 -13.16 1.64 0.84
N VAL A 11 -14.04 1.78 -0.15
CA VAL A 11 -13.67 1.66 -1.56
C VAL A 11 -12.76 2.81 -1.99
N LEU A 12 -13.04 4.05 -1.56
CA LEU A 12 -12.18 5.21 -1.78
C LEU A 12 -10.77 4.98 -1.21
N SER A 13 -10.67 4.47 0.01
CA SER A 13 -9.38 4.16 0.61
C SER A 13 -8.57 3.14 -0.19
N ALA A 14 -9.24 2.09 -0.69
CA ALA A 14 -8.58 1.08 -1.51
C ALA A 14 -8.07 1.69 -2.84
N PHE A 15 -8.88 2.55 -3.48
CA PHE A 15 -8.48 3.27 -4.69
C PHE A 15 -7.29 4.19 -4.46
N VAL A 16 -7.28 4.99 -3.40
CA VAL A 16 -6.17 5.90 -3.11
C VAL A 16 -4.89 5.12 -2.81
N TRP A 17 -4.97 4.04 -2.04
CA TRP A 17 -3.79 3.25 -1.70
C TRP A 17 -3.23 2.47 -2.88
N VAL A 18 -4.03 1.61 -3.52
CA VAL A 18 -3.58 0.76 -4.63
C VAL A 18 -3.30 1.62 -5.87
N GLY A 19 -4.19 2.56 -6.19
CA GLY A 19 -4.02 3.50 -7.31
C GLY A 19 -2.79 4.40 -7.14
N GLY A 20 -2.52 4.90 -5.93
CA GLY A 20 -1.32 5.67 -5.65
C GLY A 20 -0.03 4.87 -5.88
N MET A 21 0.00 3.59 -5.48
CA MET A 21 1.14 2.71 -5.74
C MET A 21 1.32 2.44 -7.24
N ILE A 22 0.23 2.22 -7.98
CA ILE A 22 0.26 2.04 -9.44
C ILE A 22 0.79 3.30 -10.13
N ALA A 23 0.27 4.49 -9.78
CA ALA A 23 0.73 5.75 -10.35
C ALA A 23 2.23 5.95 -10.15
N ILE A 24 2.74 5.61 -8.96
CA ILE A 24 4.17 5.69 -8.66
C ILE A 24 4.96 4.69 -9.50
N ARG A 25 4.50 3.45 -9.63
CA ARG A 25 5.21 2.41 -10.38
C ARG A 25 5.22 2.64 -11.88
N VAL A 26 4.13 3.17 -12.44
CA VAL A 26 3.90 3.26 -13.88
C VAL A 26 4.28 4.64 -14.42
N ALA A 27 3.89 5.72 -13.75
CA ALA A 27 4.14 7.07 -14.25
C ALA A 27 5.43 7.69 -13.67
N VAL A 28 5.66 7.51 -12.36
CA VAL A 28 6.76 8.24 -11.69
C VAL A 28 8.09 7.49 -11.74
N HIS A 29 8.08 6.18 -11.53
CA HIS A 29 9.30 5.38 -11.48
C HIS A 29 10.12 5.45 -12.78
N PRO A 30 9.55 5.38 -14.00
CA PRO A 30 10.33 5.54 -15.23
C PRO A 30 11.04 6.90 -15.32
N VAL A 31 10.35 7.97 -14.95
CA VAL A 31 10.93 9.33 -14.93
C VAL A 31 12.04 9.46 -13.88
N LEU A 32 11.90 8.80 -12.73
CA LEU A 32 13.01 8.71 -11.78
C LEU A 32 14.22 7.95 -12.33
N GLN A 33 14.00 6.97 -13.23
CA GLN A 33 15.10 6.22 -13.82
C GLN A 33 15.96 7.05 -14.78
N SER A 34 15.39 8.05 -15.44
CA SER A 34 16.11 8.93 -16.37
C SER A 34 17.01 9.98 -15.69
N ILE A 35 16.98 10.07 -14.35
CA ILE A 35 17.90 10.95 -13.62
C ILE A 35 19.27 10.26 -13.54
N GLU A 36 20.30 10.86 -14.14
CA GLU A 36 21.65 10.30 -14.17
C GLU A 36 22.38 10.47 -12.83
N GLU A 37 22.31 11.67 -12.24
CA GLU A 37 22.99 12.00 -10.99
C GLU A 37 22.44 11.15 -9.81
N PRO A 38 23.23 10.19 -9.27
CA PRO A 38 22.74 9.23 -8.30
C PRO A 38 22.21 9.86 -7.00
N LYS A 39 22.83 10.95 -6.54
CA LYS A 39 22.39 11.66 -5.33
C LYS A 39 21.02 12.30 -5.54
N ILE A 40 20.81 12.95 -6.68
CA ILE A 40 19.53 13.58 -7.02
C ILE A 40 18.45 12.51 -7.17
N LYS A 41 18.74 11.43 -7.90
CA LYS A 41 17.81 10.30 -8.10
C LYS A 41 17.35 9.69 -6.79
N LEU A 42 18.28 9.38 -5.88
CA LEU A 42 17.97 8.83 -4.56
C LEU A 42 17.16 9.82 -3.73
N GLY A 43 17.57 11.09 -3.68
CA GLY A 43 16.84 12.14 -2.94
C GLY A 43 15.39 12.30 -3.41
N LYS A 44 15.16 12.38 -4.73
CA LYS A 44 13.81 12.46 -5.31
C LYS A 44 12.99 11.20 -5.03
N THR A 45 13.60 10.02 -5.16
CA THR A 45 12.95 8.74 -4.82
C THR A 45 12.46 8.74 -3.37
N LEU A 46 13.31 9.15 -2.42
CA LEU A 46 12.95 9.18 -1.01
C LEU A 46 11.89 10.25 -0.70
N GLN A 47 11.96 11.43 -1.31
CA GLN A 47 10.96 12.50 -1.15
C GLN A 47 9.58 12.06 -1.64
N ILE A 48 9.51 11.53 -2.86
CA ILE A 48 8.26 11.09 -3.48
C ILE A 48 7.66 9.92 -2.70
N THR A 49 8.46 8.90 -2.40
CA THR A 49 8.00 7.73 -1.62
C THR A 49 7.53 8.16 -0.23
N GLY A 50 8.23 9.11 0.40
CA GLY A 50 7.82 9.69 1.68
C GLY A 50 6.46 10.37 1.60
N ARG A 51 6.23 11.21 0.58
CA ARG A 51 4.94 11.89 0.37
C ARG A 51 3.81 10.91 0.10
N LEU A 52 4.05 9.88 -0.74
CA LEU A 52 3.08 8.81 -0.97
C LEU A 52 2.70 8.12 0.34
N PHE A 53 3.67 7.74 1.17
CA PHE A 53 3.40 7.04 2.42
C PHE A 53 2.55 7.88 3.38
N HIS A 54 2.86 9.18 3.54
CA HIS A 54 2.03 10.08 4.36
C HIS A 54 0.63 10.24 3.80
N LEU A 55 0.47 10.28 2.47
CA LEU A 55 -0.84 10.32 1.83
C LEU A 55 -1.65 9.06 2.13
N VAL A 56 -1.06 7.87 1.98
CA VAL A 56 -1.83 6.60 2.07
C VAL A 56 -2.09 6.13 3.50
N ILE A 57 -1.28 6.53 4.50
CA ILE A 57 -1.50 6.16 5.92
C ILE A 57 -2.95 6.39 6.39
N PRO A 58 -3.54 7.59 6.28
CA PRO A 58 -4.92 7.80 6.71
C PRO A 58 -5.91 6.89 5.97
N PHE A 59 -5.72 6.67 4.67
CA PHE A 59 -6.59 5.79 3.89
C PHE A 59 -6.43 4.32 4.26
N ILE A 60 -5.22 3.85 4.58
CA ILE A 60 -5.00 2.50 5.13
C ILE A 60 -5.81 2.36 6.41
N LEU A 61 -5.66 3.28 7.37
CA LEU A 61 -6.39 3.22 8.64
C LEU A 61 -7.91 3.23 8.44
N THR A 62 -8.43 4.10 7.56
CA THR A 62 -9.85 4.12 7.20
C THR A 62 -10.30 2.82 6.54
N LEU A 63 -9.48 2.23 5.66
CA LEU A 63 -9.76 0.94 5.02
C LEU A 63 -9.92 -0.17 6.06
N LEU A 64 -9.02 -0.23 7.04
CA LEU A 64 -9.04 -1.23 8.10
C LEU A 64 -10.27 -1.07 8.99
N ALA A 65 -10.52 0.15 9.46
CA ALA A 65 -11.67 0.43 10.33
C ALA A 65 -13.00 0.10 9.63
N THR A 66 -13.17 0.55 8.39
CA THR A 66 -14.39 0.27 7.61
C THR A 66 -14.52 -1.20 7.23
N GLY A 67 -13.41 -1.88 6.93
CA GLY A 67 -13.37 -3.32 6.67
C GLY A 67 -13.83 -4.13 7.86
N LEU A 68 -13.33 -3.80 9.07
CA LEU A 68 -13.72 -4.45 10.32
C LEU A 68 -15.19 -4.21 10.67
N MET A 69 -15.69 -2.98 10.51
CA MET A 69 -17.12 -2.67 10.73
C MET A 69 -18.02 -3.52 9.82
N MET A 70 -17.66 -3.65 8.54
CA MET A 70 -18.42 -4.48 7.59
C MET A 70 -18.30 -5.98 7.90
N ALA A 71 -17.13 -6.45 8.37
CA ALA A 71 -16.93 -7.84 8.77
C ALA A 71 -17.82 -8.25 9.94
N ILE A 72 -17.84 -7.45 11.00
CA ILE A 72 -18.63 -7.69 12.22
C ILE A 72 -20.13 -7.70 11.86
N ALA A 73 -20.57 -6.73 11.07
CA ALA A 73 -21.98 -6.58 10.72
C ALA A 73 -22.50 -7.65 9.72
N SER A 74 -21.63 -8.26 8.93
CA SER A 74 -22.02 -9.29 7.95
C SER A 74 -22.03 -10.71 8.50
N ASN A 75 -21.57 -10.94 9.75
CA ASN A 75 -21.31 -12.29 10.28
C ASN A 75 -20.46 -13.17 9.33
N GLY A 76 -19.64 -12.54 8.47
CA GLY A 76 -18.93 -13.18 7.35
C GLY A 76 -17.91 -14.28 7.75
N HIS A 77 -17.73 -14.50 9.04
CA HIS A 77 -16.95 -15.60 9.62
C HIS A 77 -17.68 -16.96 9.57
N HIS A 78 -18.92 -17.04 9.08
CA HIS A 78 -19.73 -18.26 9.04
C HIS A 78 -20.16 -18.64 7.61
N GLY A 79 -20.36 -19.95 7.39
CA GLY A 79 -20.91 -20.48 6.13
C GLY A 79 -19.92 -20.51 4.96
N ILE A 80 -20.47 -20.55 3.73
CA ILE A 80 -19.73 -20.75 2.47
C ILE A 80 -18.76 -19.60 2.17
N LEU A 81 -19.04 -18.38 2.66
CA LEU A 81 -18.25 -17.18 2.41
C LEU A 81 -17.03 -17.02 3.35
N LYS A 82 -16.91 -17.86 4.39
CA LYS A 82 -15.83 -17.79 5.39
C LYS A 82 -14.44 -17.86 4.77
N SER A 83 -14.25 -18.73 3.77
CA SER A 83 -12.95 -18.90 3.12
C SER A 83 -12.54 -17.65 2.35
N LEU A 84 -13.44 -17.07 1.55
CA LEU A 84 -13.19 -15.83 0.82
C LEU A 84 -12.91 -14.66 1.76
N PHE A 85 -13.68 -14.56 2.86
CA PHE A 85 -13.46 -13.57 3.89
C PHE A 85 -12.05 -13.69 4.50
N LEU A 86 -11.67 -14.88 5.00
CA LEU A 86 -10.36 -15.12 5.60
C LEU A 86 -9.20 -14.88 4.62
N SER A 87 -9.35 -15.29 3.35
CA SER A 87 -8.34 -15.02 2.31
C SER A 87 -8.12 -13.53 2.12
N LYS A 88 -9.19 -12.73 2.07
CA LYS A 88 -9.08 -11.27 2.02
C LYS A 88 -8.34 -10.74 3.24
N GLU A 89 -8.67 -11.24 4.43
CA GLU A 89 -8.07 -10.81 5.69
C GLU A 89 -6.55 -11.04 5.75
N VAL A 90 -6.12 -12.21 5.30
CA VAL A 90 -4.70 -12.56 5.18
C VAL A 90 -3.99 -11.64 4.20
N ILE A 91 -4.58 -11.38 3.03
CA ILE A 91 -3.96 -10.54 2.00
C ILE A 91 -3.71 -9.12 2.52
N TRP A 92 -4.71 -8.46 3.10
CA TRP A 92 -4.49 -7.08 3.58
C TRP A 92 -3.55 -7.02 4.79
N THR A 93 -3.55 -8.04 5.65
CA THR A 93 -2.57 -8.15 6.74
C THR A 93 -1.15 -8.19 6.18
N VAL A 94 -0.89 -9.03 5.19
CA VAL A 94 0.41 -9.10 4.50
C VAL A 94 0.76 -7.77 3.84
N MET A 95 -0.20 -7.10 3.20
CA MET A 95 0.02 -5.79 2.58
C MET A 95 0.39 -4.71 3.59
N VAL A 96 -0.27 -4.68 4.75
CA VAL A 96 0.02 -3.73 5.83
C VAL A 96 1.41 -3.98 6.41
N LEU A 97 1.78 -5.24 6.66
CA LEU A 97 3.12 -5.58 7.14
C LEU A 97 4.21 -5.19 6.13
N ASN A 98 3.99 -5.48 4.85
CA ASN A 98 4.87 -5.06 3.76
C ASN A 98 4.99 -3.52 3.69
N PHE A 99 3.88 -2.79 3.84
CA PHE A 99 3.88 -1.33 3.90
C PHE A 99 4.66 -0.79 5.10
N ILE A 100 4.47 -1.35 6.30
CA ILE A 100 5.21 -0.97 7.51
C ILE A 100 6.71 -1.17 7.28
N TYR A 101 7.10 -2.31 6.73
CA TYR A 101 8.50 -2.60 6.41
C TYR A 101 9.07 -1.56 5.43
N MET A 102 8.38 -1.27 4.33
CA MET A 102 8.78 -0.23 3.37
C MET A 102 8.91 1.15 4.05
N TYR A 103 7.96 1.52 4.91
CA TYR A 103 7.96 2.80 5.63
C TYR A 103 9.18 2.95 6.54
N VAL A 104 9.48 1.92 7.34
CA VAL A 104 10.64 1.90 8.24
C VAL A 104 11.94 1.98 7.45
N GLN A 105 12.07 1.20 6.38
CA GLN A 105 13.25 1.20 5.51
C GLN A 105 13.47 2.57 4.85
N ARG A 106 12.41 3.19 4.31
CA ARG A 106 12.49 4.55 3.75
C ARG A 106 12.87 5.58 4.80
N ARG A 107 12.32 5.50 6.02
CA ARG A 107 12.65 6.42 7.12
C ARG A 107 14.12 6.29 7.52
N SER A 108 14.63 5.06 7.63
CA SER A 108 16.05 4.81 7.89
C SER A 108 16.94 5.35 6.78
N ALA A 109 16.57 5.13 5.51
CA ALA A 109 17.30 5.63 4.36
C ALA A 109 17.33 7.17 4.28
N TRP A 110 16.24 7.84 4.67
CA TRP A 110 16.19 9.30 4.74
C TRP A 110 17.24 9.87 5.70
N LYS A 111 17.34 9.31 6.91
CA LYS A 111 18.34 9.72 7.90
C LYS A 111 19.77 9.53 7.39
N LEU A 112 20.04 8.40 6.72
CA LEU A 112 21.35 8.11 6.13
C LEU A 112 21.67 9.07 4.97
N PHE A 113 20.67 9.40 4.15
CA PHE A 113 20.80 10.36 3.06
C PHE A 113 21.14 11.76 3.58
N GLU A 114 20.46 12.23 4.61
CA GLU A 114 20.75 13.52 5.27
C GLU A 114 22.15 13.56 5.90
N ALA A 115 22.61 12.42 6.43
CA ALA A 115 23.97 12.27 6.96
C ALA A 115 25.04 12.09 5.86
N GLY A 116 24.70 12.16 4.57
CA GLY A 116 25.64 12.00 3.46
C GLY A 116 26.06 10.55 3.17
N LYS A 117 25.52 9.56 3.88
CA LYS A 117 25.83 8.12 3.73
C LYS A 117 25.04 7.50 2.57
N LEU A 118 25.32 7.97 1.34
CA LEU A 118 24.54 7.63 0.15
C LEU A 118 24.50 6.12 -0.19
N PRO A 119 25.60 5.35 -0.10
CA PRO A 119 25.56 3.92 -0.41
C PRO A 119 24.66 3.13 0.56
N GLU A 120 24.72 3.44 1.85
CA GLU A 120 23.89 2.83 2.89
C GLU A 120 22.41 3.19 2.70
N ALA A 121 22.13 4.46 2.41
CA ALA A 121 20.78 4.92 2.12
C ALA A 121 20.17 4.20 0.90
N LYS A 122 20.95 4.05 -0.19
CA LYS A 122 20.54 3.32 -1.39
C LYS A 122 20.27 1.83 -1.08
N ALA A 123 21.12 1.19 -0.28
CA ALA A 123 20.95 -0.21 0.10
C ALA A 123 19.64 -0.45 0.85
N LYS A 124 19.27 0.45 1.78
CA LYS A 124 18.01 0.34 2.55
C LYS A 124 16.75 0.32 1.69
N VAL A 125 16.75 1.01 0.55
CA VAL A 125 15.56 1.14 -0.31
C VAL A 125 15.62 0.34 -1.60
N LYS A 126 16.68 -0.45 -1.82
CA LYS A 126 16.91 -1.23 -3.05
C LYS A 126 15.70 -2.06 -3.47
N HIS A 127 15.02 -2.67 -2.51
CA HIS A 127 13.90 -3.59 -2.76
C HIS A 127 12.52 -2.89 -2.84
N ILE A 128 12.42 -1.62 -2.44
CA ILE A 128 11.12 -0.91 -2.42
C ILE A 128 10.50 -0.84 -3.83
N PRO A 129 11.15 -0.22 -4.85
CA PRO A 129 10.50 -0.03 -6.15
C PRO A 129 10.40 -1.31 -6.98
N ASN A 130 11.31 -2.27 -6.77
CA ASN A 130 11.47 -3.43 -7.66
C ASN A 130 10.83 -4.72 -7.13
N LEU A 131 10.47 -4.77 -5.84
CA LEU A 131 9.91 -5.97 -5.23
C LEU A 131 8.71 -5.64 -4.33
N LEU A 132 8.93 -4.85 -3.28
CA LEU A 132 7.94 -4.65 -2.22
C LEU A 132 6.71 -3.88 -2.72
N LEU A 133 6.91 -2.82 -3.51
CA LEU A 133 5.83 -2.04 -4.10
C LEU A 133 5.05 -2.85 -5.14
N PRO A 134 5.68 -3.52 -6.14
CA PRO A 134 4.96 -4.41 -7.07
C PRO A 134 4.16 -5.52 -6.39
N VAL A 135 4.74 -6.18 -5.38
CA VAL A 135 4.03 -7.22 -4.60
C VAL A 135 2.79 -6.63 -3.95
N ASN A 136 2.90 -5.44 -3.34
CA ASN A 136 1.75 -4.78 -2.72
C ASN A 136 0.65 -4.40 -3.72
N ILE A 137 1.03 -4.01 -4.94
CA ILE A 137 0.08 -3.72 -6.03
C ILE A 137 -0.69 -4.99 -6.41
N VAL A 138 0.03 -6.10 -6.66
CA VAL A 138 -0.60 -7.38 -7.05
C VAL A 138 -1.55 -7.85 -5.97
N LEU A 139 -1.10 -7.88 -4.71
CA LEU A 139 -1.94 -8.24 -3.57
C LEU A 139 -3.17 -7.33 -3.46
N GLY A 140 -3.01 -6.02 -3.67
CA GLY A 140 -4.10 -5.05 -3.65
C GLY A 140 -5.14 -5.30 -4.73
N VAL A 141 -4.72 -5.60 -5.96
CA VAL A 141 -5.63 -5.93 -7.07
C VAL A 141 -6.39 -7.23 -6.80
N VAL A 142 -5.70 -8.26 -6.28
CA VAL A 142 -6.35 -9.53 -5.88
C VAL A 142 -7.36 -9.28 -4.76
N ALA A 143 -7.00 -8.50 -3.73
CA ALA A 143 -7.91 -8.15 -2.64
C ALA A 143 -9.15 -7.38 -3.13
N LEU A 144 -8.97 -6.46 -4.09
CA LEU A 144 -10.07 -5.73 -4.73
C LEU A 144 -11.02 -6.70 -5.46
N TYR A 145 -10.49 -7.62 -6.26
CA TYR A 145 -11.29 -8.64 -6.94
C TYR A 145 -12.11 -9.48 -5.95
N LEU A 146 -11.47 -10.00 -4.90
CA LEU A 146 -12.17 -10.77 -3.85
C LEU A 146 -13.24 -9.95 -3.14
N GLY A 147 -12.98 -8.66 -2.89
CA GLY A 147 -13.93 -7.74 -2.28
C GLY A 147 -15.17 -7.47 -3.14
N VAL A 148 -15.02 -7.41 -4.47
CA VAL A 148 -16.15 -7.29 -5.40
C VAL A 148 -16.95 -8.58 -5.44
N SER A 149 -16.29 -9.73 -5.53
CA SER A 149 -16.95 -11.05 -5.55
C SER A 149 -17.78 -11.33 -4.30
N LEU A 150 -17.32 -10.86 -3.12
CA LEU A 150 -18.05 -10.96 -1.85
C LEU A 150 -19.32 -10.09 -1.80
N ARG A 151 -19.44 -9.06 -2.64
CA ARG A 151 -20.62 -8.17 -2.70
C ARG A 151 -21.59 -8.50 -3.82
N GLY A 152 -21.16 -9.26 -4.82
CA GLY A 152 -22.01 -9.73 -5.91
C GLY A 152 -22.79 -11.01 -5.57
N LEU A 153 -22.63 -11.54 -4.35
CA LEU A 153 -23.34 -12.68 -3.76
C LEU A 153 -24.31 -12.18 -2.68
#